data_AF-A0A2S3W006-F1
#
_entry.id   AF-A0A2S3W006-F1
#
_cell.length_a   1.000
_cell.length_b   1.000
_cell.length_c   1.000
_cell.angle_alpha   90.00
_cell.angle_beta   90.00
_cell.angle_gamma   90.00
#
_symmetry.space_group_name_H-M   'P 1'
#
loop_
_entity.id
_entity.type
_entity.pdbx_description
1 polymer ?
#
loop_
_entity_poly.entity_id
_entity_poly.type
_entity_poly.pdbx_seq_one_letter_code
_entity_poly.pdbx_strand_id
1 'polypeptide(L)'
;MRLKDLEKVQALRDILNCTMQAFDEVAQSPHNRFPLKSPYGSRGVIAELSGSDVLPILGRKAAGLVVELTDLGVDMSEATSPHLTPYLMAIRHPKPETKTETASADSGEAQS
;
A
#
# COMPACT_ATOMS: atom_id res chain seq x y z
N MET A 1 14.13 22.90 1.49
CA MET A 1 13.29 22.03 2.36
C MET A 1 13.41 22.53 3.80
N ARG A 2 12.31 22.61 4.58
CA ARG A 2 12.35 23.12 5.97
C ARG A 2 12.87 22.02 6.92
N LEU A 3 13.36 22.40 8.11
CA LEU A 3 13.88 21.43 9.10
C LEU A 3 12.86 20.33 9.45
N LYS A 4 11.58 20.70 9.63
CA LYS A 4 10.49 19.75 9.88
C LYS A 4 10.27 18.76 8.74
N ASP A 5 10.48 19.21 7.51
CA ASP A 5 10.35 18.36 6.33
C ASP A 5 11.52 17.36 6.26
N LEU A 6 12.73 17.75 6.71
CA LEU A 6 13.89 16.85 6.79
C LEU A 6 13.69 15.74 7.83
N GLU A 7 13.18 16.05 9.01
CA GLU A 7 12.84 15.05 10.04
C GLU A 7 11.76 14.09 9.54
N LYS A 8 10.73 14.62 8.86
CA LYS A 8 9.69 13.80 8.22
C LYS A 8 10.28 12.88 7.16
N VAL A 9 11.13 13.41 6.28
CA VAL A 9 11.79 12.61 5.23
C VAL A 9 12.62 11.49 5.83
N GLN A 10 13.38 11.75 6.90
CA GLN A 10 14.17 10.71 7.54
C GLN A 10 13.29 9.62 8.15
N ALA A 11 12.25 10.00 8.89
CA ALA A 11 11.30 9.04 9.45
C ALA A 11 10.63 8.18 8.37
N LEU A 12 10.24 8.78 7.24
CA LEU A 12 9.65 8.05 6.11
C LEU A 12 10.65 7.09 5.46
N ARG A 13 11.92 7.48 5.32
CA ARG A 13 12.99 6.60 4.82
C ARG A 13 13.23 5.40 5.73
N ASP A 14 13.25 5.61 7.04
CA ASP A 14 13.46 4.53 8.01
C ASP A 14 12.31 3.51 7.96
N ILE A 15 11.07 4.00 7.84
CA ILE A 15 9.89 3.14 7.69
C ILE A 15 9.93 2.41 6.34
N LEU A 16 10.32 3.09 5.26
CA LEU A 16 10.44 2.49 3.94
C LEU A 16 11.46 1.36 3.93
N ASN A 17 12.65 1.58 4.49
CA ASN A 17 13.71 0.57 4.56
C ASN A 17 13.23 -0.68 5.32
N CYS A 18 12.60 -0.50 6.49
CA CYS A 18 12.00 -1.61 7.24
C CYS A 18 10.91 -2.34 6.43
N THR A 19 10.08 -1.59 5.71
CA THR A 19 8.98 -2.16 4.93
C THR A 19 9.50 -2.93 3.71
N MET A 20 10.51 -2.40 3.02
CA MET A 20 11.15 -3.03 1.86
C MET A 20 11.88 -4.31 2.25
N GLN A 21 12.61 -4.31 3.36
CA GLN A 21 13.25 -5.52 3.87
C GLN A 21 12.21 -6.62 4.14
N ALA A 22 11.14 -6.30 4.87
CA ALA A 22 10.07 -7.26 5.13
C ALA A 22 9.38 -7.73 3.84
N PHE A 23 9.21 -6.82 2.87
CA PHE A 23 8.60 -7.14 1.58
C PHE A 23 9.45 -8.13 0.78
N ASP A 24 10.75 -7.89 0.68
CA ASP A 24 11.67 -8.76 -0.04
C ASP A 24 11.82 -10.13 0.65
N GLU A 25 11.86 -10.17 1.99
CA GLU A 25 11.85 -11.42 2.77
C GLU A 25 10.57 -12.25 2.50
N VAL A 26 9.40 -11.60 2.50
CA VAL A 26 8.12 -12.27 2.20
C VAL A 26 8.05 -12.70 0.73
N ALA A 27 8.59 -11.89 -0.19
CA ALA A 27 8.64 -12.21 -1.62
C ALA A 27 9.42 -13.47 -1.92
N GLN A 28 10.49 -13.73 -1.16
CA GLN A 28 11.30 -14.95 -1.30
C GLN A 28 10.64 -16.19 -0.70
N SER A 29 9.62 -16.02 0.16
CA SER A 29 8.96 -17.12 0.87
C SER A 29 7.44 -16.94 0.93
N PRO A 30 6.74 -16.88 -0.23
CA PRO A 30 5.31 -16.55 -0.28
C PRO A 30 4.40 -17.60 0.38
N HIS A 31 4.88 -18.84 0.53
CA HIS A 31 4.13 -19.93 1.16
C HIS A 31 4.30 -20.02 2.68
N ASN A 32 5.25 -19.27 3.26
CA ASN A 32 5.46 -19.25 4.70
C ASN A 32 4.37 -18.46 5.40
N ARG A 33 4.19 -18.74 6.70
CA ARG A 33 3.28 -17.98 7.57
C ARG A 33 4.03 -16.96 8.39
N PHE A 34 3.47 -15.75 8.45
CA PHE A 34 4.03 -14.61 9.16
C PHE A 34 3.09 -14.23 10.31
N PRO A 35 3.60 -14.19 11.57
CA PRO A 35 2.77 -13.90 12.73
C PRO A 35 2.46 -12.40 12.81
N LEU A 36 1.18 -12.07 12.94
CA LEU A 36 0.69 -10.75 13.30
C LEU A 36 0.65 -10.63 14.82
N LYS A 37 1.36 -9.63 15.35
CA LYS A 37 1.41 -9.34 16.80
C LYS A 37 0.42 -8.23 17.16
N SER A 38 -0.17 -8.34 18.34
CA SER A 38 -0.99 -7.26 18.89
C SER A 38 -0.13 -6.02 19.20
N PRO A 39 -0.56 -4.81 18.80
CA PRO A 39 0.10 -3.57 19.22
C PRO A 39 -0.15 -3.25 20.70
N TYR A 40 -1.13 -3.88 21.36
CA TYR A 40 -1.58 -3.56 22.72
C TYR A 40 -0.81 -4.30 23.84
N GLY A 41 0.46 -4.62 23.62
CA GLY A 41 1.35 -5.15 24.67
C GLY A 41 1.05 -6.58 25.17
N SER A 42 -0.09 -7.18 24.81
CA SER A 42 -0.33 -8.61 25.01
C SER A 42 0.61 -9.40 24.11
N ARG A 43 1.51 -10.21 24.69
CA ARG A 43 2.53 -11.03 24.00
C ARG A 43 1.98 -12.14 23.07
N GLY A 44 0.77 -12.00 22.55
CA GLY A 44 0.13 -12.97 21.67
C GLY A 44 0.28 -12.64 20.19
N VAL A 45 0.56 -13.67 19.39
CA VAL A 45 0.24 -13.68 17.96
C VAL A 45 -1.28 -13.70 17.86
N ILE A 46 -1.87 -12.69 17.21
CA ILE A 46 -3.33 -12.55 17.06
C ILE A 46 -3.84 -13.22 15.77
N ALA A 47 -2.96 -13.39 14.79
CA ALA A 47 -3.25 -14.07 13.53
C ALA A 47 -1.93 -14.49 12.86
N GLU A 48 -2.01 -15.43 11.93
CA GLU A 48 -0.93 -15.75 11.00
C GLU A 48 -1.44 -15.53 9.58
N LEU A 49 -0.68 -14.78 8.79
CA LEU A 49 -0.99 -14.56 7.38
C LEU A 49 -0.01 -15.34 6.52
N SER A 50 -0.50 -15.85 5.38
CA SER A 50 0.42 -16.41 4.38
C SER A 50 1.26 -15.29 3.77
N GLY A 51 2.46 -15.61 3.29
CA GLY A 51 3.28 -14.65 2.57
C GLY A 51 2.53 -14.01 1.40
N SER A 52 1.71 -14.78 0.68
CA SER A 52 0.82 -14.28 -0.38
C SER A 52 -0.23 -13.25 0.09
N ASP A 53 -0.65 -13.30 1.35
CA ASP A 53 -1.58 -12.31 1.93
C ASP A 53 -0.83 -11.07 2.44
N VAL A 54 0.41 -11.26 2.91
CA VAL A 54 1.25 -10.18 3.46
C VAL A 54 1.89 -9.35 2.35
N LEU A 55 2.31 -9.98 1.26
CA LEU A 55 3.01 -9.35 0.14
C LEU A 55 2.25 -8.12 -0.38
N PRO A 56 0.92 -8.18 -0.64
CA PRO A 56 0.19 -7.03 -1.14
C PRO A 56 0.04 -5.90 -0.12
N ILE A 57 0.03 -6.23 1.17
CA ILE A 57 -0.06 -5.23 2.25
C ILE A 57 1.26 -4.45 2.32
N LEU A 58 2.39 -5.15 2.36
CA LEU A 58 3.72 -4.55 2.38
C LEU A 58 4.01 -3.78 1.09
N GLY A 59 3.67 -4.33 -0.07
CA GLY A 59 3.87 -3.69 -1.37
C GLY A 59 3.10 -2.38 -1.51
N ARG A 60 1.82 -2.35 -1.10
CA ARG A 60 1.02 -1.10 -1.07
C ARG A 60 1.61 -0.07 -0.12
N LYS A 61 2.04 -0.49 1.07
CA LYS A 61 2.64 0.42 2.06
C LYS A 61 3.94 1.03 1.55
N ALA A 62 4.85 0.22 1.01
CA ALA A 62 6.10 0.68 0.43
C ALA A 62 5.86 1.64 -0.74
N ALA A 63 4.94 1.31 -1.64
CA ALA A 63 4.61 2.17 -2.78
C ALA A 63 4.00 3.51 -2.34
N GLY A 64 3.17 3.52 -1.30
CA GLY A 64 2.65 4.76 -0.70
C GLY A 64 3.74 5.65 -0.11
N LEU A 65 4.70 5.06 0.60
CA LEU A 65 5.86 5.79 1.15
C LEU A 65 6.75 6.38 0.06
N VAL A 66 6.96 5.64 -1.03
CA VAL A 66 7.71 6.13 -2.20
C VAL A 66 7.01 7.33 -2.84
N VAL A 67 5.69 7.29 -2.99
CA VAL A 67 4.92 8.44 -3.51
C VAL A 67 5.05 9.63 -2.56
N GLU A 68 4.87 9.44 -1.25
CA GLU A 68 4.99 10.52 -0.28
C GLU A 68 6.39 11.15 -0.26
N LEU A 69 7.46 10.34 -0.35
CA LEU A 69 8.83 10.82 -0.46
C LEU A 69 9.06 11.58 -1.77
N THR A 70 8.48 11.10 -2.88
CA THR A 70 8.54 11.78 -4.19
C THR A 70 7.84 13.14 -4.15
N ASP A 71 6.66 13.23 -3.52
CA ASP A 71 5.89 14.48 -3.36
C ASP A 71 6.64 15.50 -2.49
N LEU A 72 7.50 15.02 -1.57
CA LEU A 72 8.42 15.85 -0.79
C LEU A 72 9.68 16.26 -1.57
N GLY A 73 9.82 15.84 -2.83
CA GLY A 73 10.96 16.17 -3.70
C GLY A 73 12.18 15.27 -3.50
N VAL A 74 12.02 14.10 -2.89
CA VAL A 74 13.09 13.10 -2.76
C VAL A 74 13.10 12.21 -4.00
N ASP A 75 14.26 12.02 -4.60
CA ASP A 75 14.44 11.05 -5.68
C ASP A 75 14.40 9.62 -5.11
N MET A 76 13.45 8.83 -5.60
CA MET A 76 13.18 7.45 -5.18
C MET A 76 13.47 6.43 -6.28
N SER A 77 14.11 6.83 -7.37
CA SER A 77 14.42 5.96 -8.52
C SER A 77 15.26 4.72 -8.17
N GLU A 78 16.13 4.82 -7.15
CA GLU A 78 16.93 3.68 -6.66
C GLU A 78 16.15 2.73 -5.73
N ALA A 79 15.06 3.19 -5.12
CA ALA A 79 14.29 2.41 -4.15
C ALA A 79 13.25 1.49 -4.81
N THR A 80 13.06 1.60 -6.12
CA THR A 80 12.06 0.82 -6.86
C THR A 80 12.61 -0.56 -7.24
N SER A 81 12.45 -1.53 -6.33
CA SER A 81 12.64 -2.96 -6.64
C SER A 81 11.69 -3.42 -7.76
N PRO A 82 12.08 -4.37 -8.63
CA PRO A 82 11.20 -4.95 -9.64
C PRO A 82 9.88 -5.48 -9.06
N HIS A 83 9.92 -6.01 -7.83
CA HIS A 83 8.74 -6.53 -7.12
C HIS A 83 7.80 -5.42 -6.64
N LEU A 84 8.29 -4.19 -6.46
CA LEU A 84 7.49 -3.04 -6.04
C LEU A 84 6.79 -2.34 -7.21
N THR A 85 7.33 -2.47 -8.42
CA THR A 85 6.83 -1.81 -9.64
C THR A 85 5.33 -1.99 -9.87
N PRO A 86 4.75 -3.20 -9.75
CA PRO A 86 3.29 -3.39 -9.92
C PRO A 86 2.45 -2.56 -8.94
N TYR A 87 2.93 -2.36 -7.72
CA TYR A 87 2.23 -1.59 -6.69
C TYR A 87 2.30 -0.08 -6.95
N LEU A 88 3.44 0.42 -7.43
CA LEU A 88 3.59 1.82 -7.82
C LEU A 88 2.68 2.19 -9.00
N MET A 89 2.56 1.28 -9.99
CA MET A 89 1.62 1.47 -11.10
C MET A 89 0.17 1.50 -10.61
N ALA A 90 -0.19 0.60 -9.68
CA ALA A 90 -1.56 0.53 -9.14
C ALA A 90 -1.95 1.77 -8.32
N ILE A 91 -1.02 2.39 -7.58
CA ILE A 91 -1.30 3.61 -6.81
C ILE A 91 -1.41 4.84 -7.72
N ARG A 92 -0.60 4.93 -8.78
CA ARG A 92 -0.64 6.06 -9.73
C ARG A 92 -1.87 6.03 -10.65
N HIS A 93 -2.48 4.86 -10.84
CA HIS A 93 -3.72 4.69 -11.60
C HIS A 93 -4.79 4.08 -10.71
N PRO A 94 -5.40 4.84 -9.78
CA PRO A 94 -6.55 4.36 -9.05
C PRO A 94 -7.62 3.97 -10.08
N LYS A 95 -8.06 2.72 -10.00
CA LYS A 95 -9.04 2.10 -10.91
C LYS A 95 -10.19 3.08 -11.12
N PRO A 96 -10.56 3.43 -12.37
CA PRO A 96 -11.69 4.34 -12.59
C PRO A 96 -12.91 3.72 -11.91
N GLU A 97 -13.51 4.48 -10.99
CA GLU A 97 -14.73 4.05 -10.32
C GLU A 97 -15.76 3.74 -11.39
N THR A 98 -16.19 2.48 -11.45
CA THR A 98 -17.34 2.08 -12.25
C THR A 98 -18.53 2.82 -11.68
N LYS A 99 -18.91 3.95 -12.30
CA LYS A 99 -20.21 4.57 -12.08
C LYS A 99 -21.25 3.52 -12.46
N THR A 100 -21.82 2.86 -11.46
CA THR A 100 -23.08 2.15 -11.60
C THR A 100 -24.13 3.22 -11.86
N GLU A 101 -24.31 3.56 -13.12
CA GLU A 101 -25.38 4.42 -13.60
C GLU A 101 -26.69 3.67 -13.33
N THR A 102 -27.37 4.06 -12.26
CA THR A 102 -28.73 3.64 -11.97
C THR A 102 -29.62 4.11 -13.12
N ALA A 103 -29.91 3.20 -14.05
CA ALA A 103 -30.99 3.38 -15.01
C ALA A 103 -32.29 3.57 -14.23
N SER A 104 -32.74 4.82 -14.19
CA SER A 104 -34.03 5.20 -13.62
C SER A 104 -35.08 4.81 -14.66
N ALA A 105 -35.81 3.73 -14.42
CA ALA A 105 -37.00 3.41 -15.19
C ALA A 105 -38.12 4.37 -14.76
N ASP A 106 -38.19 5.52 -15.42
CA ASP A 106 -39.39 6.35 -15.44
C ASP A 106 -40.18 5.95 -16.69
N SER A 107 -41.21 5.12 -16.50
CA SER A 107 -42.23 4.88 -17.51
C SER A 107 -43.53 5.41 -16.95
N GLY A 108 -43.76 6.70 -17.19
CA GLY A 108 -45.07 7.31 -17.04
C GLY A 108 -46.01 6.72 -18.09
N GLU A 109 -46.98 5.92 -17.66
CA GLU A 109 -48.19 5.68 -18.42
C GLU A 109 -49.25 6.70 -18.00
N ALA A 110 -49.51 7.62 -18.91
CA ALA A 110 -50.58 8.59 -18.84
C ALA A 110 -51.94 7.93 -19.09
N GLN A 111 -52.93 8.38 -18.32
CA GLN A 111 -54.36 8.07 -18.49
C GLN A 111 -54.91 8.64 -19.80
N SER A 112 -55.76 7.88 -20.51
CA SER A 112 -57.12 8.26 -20.95
C SER A 112 -57.76 7.16 -21.79
#